data_AF-A0A0K8REF2-F1
#
_entry.id   AF-A0A0K8REF2-F1
#
_cell.length_a   1.000
_cell.length_b   1.000
_cell.length_c   1.000
_cell.angle_alpha   90.00
_cell.angle_beta   90.00
_cell.angle_gamma   90.00
#
_symmetry.space_group_name_H-M   'P 1'
#
loop_
_entity.id
_entity.type
_entity.pdbx_description
1 polymer ?
#
loop_
_entity_poly.entity_id
_entity_poly.type
_entity_poly.pdbx_seq_one_letter_code
_entity_poly.pdbx_strand_id
1 'polypeptide(L)'
;MMERILGPLPKHMIQKSRKRKYFHHDRLDWDENSSAGRYVSRRCKPLKEFMLSQDDEHELLFDLIQKMLEYEPAKRITLKEALKHPFFYPLKKNT
;
A
#
# COMPACT_ATOMS: atom_id res chain seq x y z
N MET A 1 -3.02 -3.21 -9.86
CA MET A 1 -2.05 -3.93 -9.03
C MET A 1 -1.22 -2.91 -8.29
N MET A 2 -0.47 -3.29 -7.25
CA MET A 2 0.12 -2.45 -6.17
C MET A 2 0.17 -0.93 -6.42
N GLU A 3 0.77 -0.43 -7.51
CA GLU A 3 0.82 1.00 -7.82
C GLU A 3 -0.55 1.72 -7.87
N ARG A 4 -1.62 1.00 -8.24
CA ARG A 4 -3.01 1.50 -8.21
C ARG A 4 -3.59 1.64 -6.80
N ILE A 5 -3.12 0.84 -5.85
CA ILE A 5 -3.64 0.78 -4.48
C ILE A 5 -2.81 1.66 -3.55
N LEU A 6 -1.49 1.61 -3.71
CA LEU A 6 -0.51 2.20 -2.79
C LEU A 6 0.25 3.40 -3.38
N GLY A 7 0.05 3.70 -4.66
CA GLY A 7 0.84 4.70 -5.37
C GLY A 7 2.13 4.12 -5.98
N PRO A 8 2.90 4.95 -6.72
CA PRO A 8 4.01 4.49 -7.56
C PRO A 8 5.14 3.85 -6.74
N LEU A 9 5.84 2.88 -7.34
CA LEU A 9 7.03 2.29 -6.75
C LEU A 9 8.15 3.33 -6.63
N PRO A 10 8.92 3.33 -5.51
CA PRO A 10 10.08 4.20 -5.40
C PRO A 10 11.11 3.92 -6.49
N LYS A 11 11.55 4.97 -7.22
CA LYS A 11 12.49 4.86 -8.35
C LYS A 11 13.76 4.09 -8.01
N HIS A 12 14.33 4.31 -6.82
CA HIS A 12 15.56 3.62 -6.41
C HIS A 12 15.37 2.09 -6.32
N MET A 13 14.17 1.60 -5.98
CA MET A 13 13.87 0.16 -5.96
C MET A 13 13.80 -0.41 -7.37
N ILE A 14 13.17 0.33 -8.29
CA ILE A 14 13.12 -0.02 -9.72
C ILE A 14 14.54 -0.08 -10.28
N GLN A 15 15.35 0.95 -10.01
CA GLN A 15 16.73 1.07 -10.47
C GLN A 15 17.64 0.00 -9.87
N LYS A 16 17.41 -0.46 -8.64
CA LYS A 16 18.19 -1.54 -8.00
C LYS A 16 17.73 -2.95 -8.41
N SER A 17 16.52 -3.10 -8.94
CA SER A 17 15.95 -4.41 -9.26
C SER A 17 16.69 -5.13 -10.39
N ARG A 18 16.97 -6.42 -10.19
CA ARG A 18 17.49 -7.32 -11.25
C ARG A 18 16.40 -7.73 -12.25
N LYS A 19 15.13 -7.49 -11.95
CA LYS A 19 13.97 -7.91 -12.78
C LYS A 19 13.61 -6.83 -13.81
N ARG A 20 14.56 -6.46 -14.67
CA ARG A 20 14.43 -5.35 -15.63
C ARG A 20 13.26 -5.51 -16.60
N LYS A 21 12.88 -6.73 -16.96
CA LYS A 21 11.77 -7.02 -17.88
C LYS A 21 10.40 -6.47 -17.47
N TYR A 22 10.22 -6.07 -16.21
CA TYR A 22 8.96 -5.48 -15.72
C TYR A 22 8.97 -3.95 -15.77
N PHE A 23 10.07 -3.33 -16.20
CA PHE A 23 10.24 -1.88 -16.10
C PHE A 23 10.81 -1.30 -17.39
N HIS A 24 10.27 -0.15 -17.79
CA HIS A 24 10.74 0.65 -18.92
C HIS A 24 10.74 2.13 -18.52
N HIS A 25 11.84 2.85 -18.77
CA HIS A 25 12.03 4.24 -18.32
C HIS A 25 11.71 4.49 -16.84
N ASP A 26 12.24 3.64 -15.95
CA ASP A 26 12.02 3.70 -14.49
C ASP A 26 10.54 3.67 -14.07
N ARG A 27 9.68 3.05 -14.88
CA ARG A 27 8.25 2.82 -14.59
C ARG A 27 7.87 1.38 -14.87
N LEU A 28 6.79 0.92 -14.24
CA LEU A 28 6.22 -0.39 -14.54
C LEU A 28 5.82 -0.43 -16.02
N ASP A 29 6.31 -1.44 -16.74
CA ASP A 29 5.90 -1.71 -18.11
C ASP A 29 4.56 -2.46 -18.09
N TRP A 30 3.47 -1.70 -18.22
CA TRP A 30 2.11 -2.20 -18.06
C TRP A 30 1.16 -1.56 -19.06
N ASP A 31 0.52 -2.38 -19.89
CA ASP A 31 -0.54 -1.93 -20.81
C ASP A 31 -1.89 -1.84 -20.08
N GLU A 32 -2.33 -0.61 -19.81
CA GLU A 32 -3.63 -0.33 -19.18
C GLU A 32 -4.84 -0.73 -20.07
N ASN A 33 -4.65 -0.80 -21.39
CA ASN A 33 -5.70 -1.11 -22.34
C ASN A 33 -5.87 -2.62 -22.55
N SER A 34 -4.93 -3.45 -22.10
CA SER A 34 -5.06 -4.91 -22.13
C SER A 34 -6.25 -5.41 -21.31
N SER A 35 -6.67 -6.66 -21.50
CA SER A 35 -7.74 -7.27 -20.69
C SER A 35 -7.40 -7.26 -19.19
N ALA A 36 -6.14 -7.55 -18.85
CA ALA A 36 -5.62 -7.46 -17.49
C ALA A 36 -5.57 -6.02 -16.99
N GLY A 37 -5.15 -5.07 -17.84
CA GLY A 37 -5.13 -3.63 -17.53
C GLY A 37 -6.51 -3.10 -17.17
N ARG A 38 -7.53 -3.39 -17.98
CA ARG A 38 -8.93 -3.01 -17.70
C ARG A 38 -9.48 -3.66 -16.43
N TYR A 39 -9.17 -4.94 -16.19
CA TYR A 39 -9.56 -5.61 -14.95
C TYR A 39 -8.96 -4.92 -13.72
N VAL A 40 -7.66 -4.66 -13.77
CA VAL A 40 -6.91 -3.98 -12.71
C VAL A 40 -7.45 -2.57 -12.46
N SER A 41 -7.68 -1.77 -13.50
CA SER A 41 -8.21 -0.41 -13.35
C SER A 41 -9.60 -0.39 -12.70
N ARG A 42 -10.42 -1.41 -13.00
CA ARG A 42 -11.75 -1.55 -12.41
C ARG A 42 -11.74 -2.07 -10.98
N ARG A 43 -10.85 -3.02 -10.64
CA ARG A 43 -10.87 -3.74 -9.36
C ARG A 43 -9.88 -3.23 -8.32
N CYS A 44 -8.74 -2.67 -8.75
CA CYS A 44 -7.73 -2.12 -7.85
C CYS A 44 -7.93 -0.61 -7.73
N LYS A 45 -8.50 -0.19 -6.60
CA LYS A 45 -8.70 1.21 -6.23
C LYS A 45 -7.65 1.65 -5.20
N PRO A 46 -7.38 2.96 -5.05
CA PRO A 46 -6.62 3.51 -3.93
C PRO A 46 -7.07 2.90 -2.60
N LEU A 47 -6.11 2.60 -1.71
CA LEU A 47 -6.36 1.86 -0.47
C LEU A 47 -7.55 2.42 0.33
N LYS A 48 -7.63 3.75 0.49
CA LYS A 48 -8.71 4.41 1.23
C LYS A 48 -10.11 4.24 0.64
N GLU A 49 -10.25 3.92 -0.65
CA GLU A 49 -11.57 3.65 -1.24
C GLU A 49 -12.19 2.34 -0.73
N PHE A 50 -11.41 1.48 -0.04
CA PHE A 50 -11.92 0.28 0.60
C PHE A 50 -12.41 0.51 2.04
N MET A 51 -12.35 1.75 2.55
CA MET A 51 -12.91 2.10 3.85
C MET A 51 -14.44 2.02 3.81
N LEU A 52 -15.04 1.32 4.78
CA LEU A 52 -16.50 1.18 4.89
C LEU A 52 -17.16 2.36 5.63
N SER A 53 -16.38 3.08 6.44
CA SER A 53 -16.78 4.25 7.21
C SER A 53 -15.66 5.29 7.18
N GLN A 54 -15.99 6.54 7.49
CA GLN A 54 -15.05 7.67 7.63
C GLN A 54 -14.89 8.09 9.09
N ASP A 55 -15.20 7.20 10.04
CA ASP A 55 -14.93 7.42 11.45
C ASP A 55 -13.44 7.27 11.79
N ASP A 56 -13.08 7.78 12.97
CA ASP A 56 -11.70 7.80 13.45
C ASP A 56 -11.11 6.38 13.59
N GLU A 57 -11.92 5.37 13.91
CA GLU A 57 -11.45 4.00 14.06
C GLU A 57 -11.01 3.41 12.71
N HIS A 58 -11.81 3.60 11.66
CA HIS A 58 -11.49 3.18 10.31
C HIS A 58 -10.31 3.95 9.73
N GLU A 59 -10.21 5.26 9.99
CA GLU A 59 -9.04 6.06 9.59
C GLU A 59 -7.75 5.54 10.26
N LEU A 60 -7.79 5.24 11.56
CA LEU A 60 -6.64 4.67 12.28
C LEU A 60 -6.27 3.25 11.81
N LEU A 61 -7.26 2.43 11.45
CA LEU A 61 -7.01 1.11 10.87
C LEU A 61 -6.29 1.23 9.53
N PHE A 62 -6.79 2.10 8.64
CA PHE A 62 -6.23 2.25 7.30
C PHE A 62 -4.87 2.94 7.31
N ASP A 63 -4.62 3.85 8.25
CA ASP A 63 -3.28 4.40 8.53
C ASP A 63 -2.29 3.30 8.93
N LEU A 64 -2.70 2.38 9.82
CA LEU A 64 -1.86 1.23 10.18
C LEU A 64 -1.57 0.32 8.99
N ILE A 65 -2.59 -0.03 8.20
CA ILE A 65 -2.44 -0.88 7.00
C ILE A 65 -1.50 -0.21 5.99
N GLN A 66 -1.65 1.10 5.76
CA GLN A 66 -0.79 1.85 4.85
C GLN A 66 0.68 1.80 5.32
N LYS A 67 0.95 2.00 6.61
CA LYS A 67 2.31 1.89 7.19
C LYS A 67 2.89 0.48 7.07
N MET A 68 2.06 -0.56 7.18
CA MET A 68 2.47 -1.96 6.99
C MET A 68 2.75 -2.31 5.51
N LEU A 69 2.09 -1.63 4.57
CA LEU A 69 2.21 -1.86 3.13
C LEU A 69 3.23 -0.95 2.43
N GLU A 70 4.03 -0.18 3.19
CA GLU A 70 5.13 0.61 2.65
C GLU A 70 6.09 -0.26 1.81
N TYR A 71 6.43 0.23 0.61
CA TYR A 71 7.27 -0.49 -0.33
C TYR A 71 8.69 -0.65 0.19
N GLU A 72 9.27 0.44 0.71
CA GLU A 72 10.64 0.45 1.18
C GLU A 72 10.74 -0.27 2.53
N PRO A 73 11.40 -1.45 2.61
CA PRO A 73 11.37 -2.25 3.84
C PRO A 73 11.96 -1.53 5.05
N ALA A 74 12.91 -0.62 4.82
CA ALA A 74 13.53 0.20 5.87
C ALA A 74 12.58 1.27 6.44
N LYS A 75 11.52 1.65 5.71
CA LYS A 75 10.49 2.60 6.16
C LYS A 75 9.21 1.93 6.66
N ARG A 76 9.03 0.65 6.34
CA ARG A 76 7.87 -0.13 6.76
C ARG A 76 7.85 -0.27 8.28
N ILE A 77 6.68 -0.04 8.87
CA ILE A 77 6.48 -0.20 10.31
C ILE A 77 6.85 -1.61 10.77
N THR A 78 7.57 -1.70 11.88
CA THR A 78 7.86 -2.99 12.54
C THR A 78 6.67 -3.44 13.38
N LEU A 79 6.60 -4.73 13.72
CA LEU A 79 5.55 -5.23 14.62
C LEU A 79 5.60 -4.56 16.01
N LYS A 80 6.80 -4.25 16.51
CA LYS A 80 6.99 -3.55 17.78
C LYS A 80 6.40 -2.14 17.77
N GLU A 81 6.54 -1.42 16.66
CA GLU A 81 5.93 -0.10 16.47
C GLU A 81 4.42 -0.22 16.24
N ALA A 82 3.97 -1.22 15.47
CA ALA A 82 2.56 -1.47 15.20
C ALA A 82 1.75 -1.73 16.49
N LEU A 83 2.30 -2.47 17.47
CA LEU A 83 1.68 -2.68 18.78
C LEU A 83 1.49 -1.38 19.61
N LYS A 84 2.17 -0.30 19.22
CA LYS A 84 2.04 1.03 19.81
C LYS A 84 1.15 1.96 18.97
N HIS A 85 0.53 1.47 17.89
CA HIS A 85 -0.34 2.27 17.04
C HIS A 85 -1.61 2.71 17.78
N PRO A 86 -2.12 3.95 17.55
CA PRO A 86 -3.36 4.42 18.19
C PRO A 86 -4.58 3.55 17.93
N PHE A 87 -4.62 2.87 16.78
CA PHE A 87 -5.66 1.88 16.45
C PHE A 87 -5.88 0.84 17.58
N PHE A 88 -4.82 0.43 18.30
CA PHE A 88 -4.94 -0.56 19.37
C PHE A 88 -5.15 0.04 20.78
N TYR A 89 -5.22 1.36 20.93
CA TYR A 89 -5.38 1.98 22.26
C TYR A 89 -6.69 1.61 22.97
N PRO A 90 -7.84 1.48 22.28
CA PRO A 90 -9.08 1.04 22.93
C PRO A 90 -8.96 -0.33 23.61
N LEU A 91 -8.16 -1.25 23.06
CA LEU A 91 -7.95 -2.58 23.65
C LEU A 91 -7.17 -2.54 24.97
N LYS A 92 -6.24 -1.59 25.10
CA LYS A 92 -5.39 -1.45 26.31
C LYS A 92 -6.15 -0.91 27.52
N LYS A 93 -7.29 -0.25 27.32
CA LYS A 93 -8.12 0.27 28.42
C LYS A 93 -8.91 -0.83 29.15
N ASN A 94 -9.03 -2.01 28.53
CA ASN A 94 -9.81 -3.13 29.05
C ASN A 94 -8.94 -4.22 29.69
N THR A 95 -7.64 -3.95 29.92
CA THR A 95 -6.69 -4.82 30.63
C THR A 95 -6.19 -4.09 31.86
#